data_AF-A0A4Y9VVR6-F1
#
_entry.id   AF-A0A4Y9VVR6-F1
#
_cell.length_a   1.000
_cell.length_b   1.000
_cell.length_c   1.000
_cell.angle_alpha   90.00
_cell.angle_beta   90.00
_cell.angle_gamma   90.00
#
_symmetry.space_group_name_H-M   'P 1'
#
loop_
_entity.id
_entity.type
_entity.pdbx_description
1 polymer ?
#
loop_
_entity_poly.entity_id
_entity_poly.type
_entity_poly.pdbx_seq_one_letter_code
_entity_poly.pdbx_strand_id
1 'polypeptide(L)'
;MSTKQTQNEKAKWWKSGYAWLVFCGPAIVVVASLTTVYIAVNGQDPVLAHDETAQQRHSKQLTTDEKNALEPAVLARNHAATGVNLDK
;
A
#
# COMPACT_ATOMS: atom_id res chain seq x y z
N MET A 1 -5.03 -7.50 -74.08
CA MET A 1 -5.53 -6.91 -72.82
C MET A 1 -4.70 -7.47 -71.67
N SER A 2 -3.79 -6.67 -71.11
CA SER A 2 -2.95 -7.10 -69.98
C SER A 2 -3.73 -6.88 -68.69
N THR A 3 -4.21 -7.95 -68.07
CA THR A 3 -4.84 -7.90 -66.75
C THR A 3 -3.76 -7.66 -65.71
N LYS A 4 -3.69 -6.44 -65.16
CA LYS A 4 -2.89 -6.19 -63.95
C LYS A 4 -3.49 -7.02 -62.82
N GLN A 5 -2.81 -8.09 -62.43
CA GLN A 5 -3.13 -8.79 -61.21
C GLN A 5 -2.89 -7.84 -60.04
N THR A 6 -3.97 -7.45 -59.37
CA THR A 6 -3.92 -6.76 -58.09
C THR A 6 -3.28 -7.73 -57.11
N GLN A 7 -1.97 -7.58 -56.93
CA GLN A 7 -1.21 -8.27 -55.89
C GLN A 7 -1.99 -8.14 -54.60
N ASN A 8 -2.30 -9.28 -53.98
CA ASN A 8 -2.89 -9.36 -52.65
C ASN A 8 -1.83 -8.89 -51.64
N GLU A 9 -1.56 -7.59 -51.64
CA GLU A 9 -0.75 -6.87 -50.66
C GLU A 9 -1.52 -6.96 -49.35
N LYS A 10 -1.25 -8.01 -48.57
CA LYS A 10 -1.78 -8.17 -47.22
C LYS A 10 -1.56 -6.86 -46.47
N ALA A 11 -2.66 -6.21 -46.10
CA ALA A 11 -2.60 -4.94 -45.41
C ALA A 11 -1.71 -5.09 -44.16
N LYS A 12 -0.69 -4.23 -44.06
CA LYS A 12 0.25 -4.19 -42.94
C LYS A 12 -0.52 -4.09 -41.62
N TRP A 13 -0.34 -5.08 -40.73
CA TRP A 13 -1.19 -5.26 -39.55
C TRP A 13 -1.25 -4.05 -38.62
N TRP A 14 -0.17 -3.28 -38.50
CA TRP A 14 -0.08 -2.06 -37.68
C TRP A 14 -0.92 -0.88 -38.21
N LYS A 15 -1.41 -0.94 -39.46
CA LYS A 15 -2.37 0.02 -40.01
C LYS A 15 -3.80 -0.25 -39.53
N SER A 16 -4.10 -1.46 -39.08
CA SER A 16 -5.44 -1.85 -38.61
C SER A 16 -5.66 -1.36 -37.18
N GLY A 17 -6.81 -0.72 -36.91
CA GLY A 17 -7.18 -0.26 -35.57
C GLY A 17 -7.27 -1.40 -34.54
N TYR A 18 -7.59 -2.62 -34.97
CA TYR A 18 -7.65 -3.79 -34.10
C TYR A 18 -6.30 -4.14 -33.47
N ALA A 19 -5.19 -3.90 -34.17
CA ALA A 19 -3.86 -4.14 -33.59
C ALA A 19 -3.66 -3.25 -32.36
N TRP A 20 -4.02 -1.96 -32.47
CA TRP A 20 -3.90 -1.02 -31.37
C TRP A 20 -4.80 -1.36 -30.18
N LEU A 21 -6.00 -1.89 -30.39
CA LEU A 21 -6.85 -2.34 -29.28
C LEU A 21 -6.18 -3.43 -28.43
N VAL A 22 -5.46 -4.36 -29.07
CA VAL A 22 -4.72 -5.43 -28.37
C VAL A 22 -3.54 -4.86 -27.58
N PHE A 23 -2.83 -3.87 -28.10
CA PHE A 23 -1.73 -3.22 -27.37
C PHE A 23 -2.22 -2.26 -26.28
N CYS A 24 -3.35 -1.58 -26.48
CA CYS A 24 -3.92 -0.64 -25.53
C CYS A 24 -4.32 -1.32 -24.22
N GLY A 25 -4.84 -2.54 -24.25
CA GLY A 25 -5.23 -3.28 -23.04
C GLY A 25 -4.07 -3.40 -22.03
N PRO A 26 -2.94 -4.03 -22.38
CA PRO A 26 -1.77 -4.10 -21.52
C PRO A 26 -1.15 -2.73 -21.22
N ALA A 27 -1.11 -1.82 -22.20
CA ALA A 27 -0.53 -0.49 -22.00
C ALA A 27 -1.27 0.32 -20.91
N ILE A 28 -2.60 0.26 -20.89
CA ILE A 28 -3.42 0.93 -19.86
C ILE A 28 -3.14 0.35 -18.47
N VAL A 29 -2.99 -0.98 -18.36
CA VAL A 29 -2.67 -1.63 -17.08
C VAL A 29 -1.32 -1.17 -16.55
N VAL A 30 -0.31 -1.06 -17.41
CA VAL A 30 1.02 -0.55 -17.03
C VAL A 30 0.90 0.89 -16.52
N VAL A 31 0.21 1.78 -17.25
CA VAL A 31 0.00 3.17 -16.82
C VAL A 31 -0.75 3.25 -15.49
N ALA A 32 -1.80 2.44 -15.31
CA ALA A 32 -2.56 2.36 -14.06
C ALA A 32 -1.67 1.91 -12.89
N SER A 33 -0.83 0.89 -13.09
CA SER A 33 0.09 0.41 -12.05
C SER A 33 1.07 1.49 -11.59
N LEU A 34 1.65 2.25 -12.53
CA LEU A 34 2.54 3.36 -12.23
C LEU A 34 1.81 4.49 -11.51
N THR A 35 0.56 4.77 -11.91
CA THR A 35 -0.28 5.79 -11.28
C THR A 35 -0.57 5.44 -9.83
N THR A 36 -0.90 4.17 -9.55
CA THR A 36 -1.12 3.68 -8.18
C THR A 36 0.13 3.85 -7.32
N VAL A 37 1.30 3.45 -7.83
CA VAL A 37 2.57 3.64 -7.11
C VAL A 37 2.85 5.12 -6.88
N TYR A 38 2.61 5.97 -7.87
CA TYR A 38 2.77 7.41 -7.74
C TYR A 38 1.89 7.98 -6.62
N ILE A 39 0.61 7.60 -6.55
CA ILE A 39 -0.30 8.03 -5.48
C ILE A 39 0.21 7.50 -4.13
N ALA A 40 0.63 6.24 -4.05
CA ALA A 40 1.07 5.61 -2.81
C ALA A 40 2.35 6.23 -2.23
N VAL A 41 3.25 6.75 -3.07
CA VAL A 41 4.47 7.43 -2.61
C VAL A 41 4.20 8.89 -2.22
N ASN A 42 3.34 9.60 -2.95
CA ASN A 42 3.08 11.01 -2.70
C ASN A 42 2.01 11.26 -1.61
N GLY A 43 1.08 10.31 -1.42
CA GLY A 43 -0.01 10.41 -0.45
C GLY A 43 0.30 9.80 0.91
N GLN A 44 1.59 9.59 1.24
CA GLN A 44 1.96 9.06 2.54
C GLN A 44 1.70 10.14 3.60
N ASP A 45 0.73 9.87 4.47
CA ASP A 45 0.57 10.61 5.72
C ASP A 45 1.91 10.48 6.47
N PRO A 46 2.56 11.60 6.85
CA PRO A 46 3.81 11.54 7.58
C PRO A 46 3.70 10.53 8.72
N VAL A 47 4.63 9.57 8.72
CA VAL A 47 4.75 8.64 9.84
C VAL A 47 4.96 9.50 11.07
N LEU A 48 3.93 9.54 11.93
CA LEU A 48 4.07 10.06 13.28
C LEU A 48 5.24 9.28 13.86
N ALA A 49 6.38 9.94 14.01
CA ALA A 49 7.45 9.38 14.80
C ALA A 49 6.77 8.99 16.11
N HIS A 50 6.93 7.73 16.53
CA HIS A 50 6.70 7.39 17.92
C HIS A 50 7.71 8.23 18.68
N ASP A 51 7.33 9.47 18.97
CA ASP A 51 8.10 10.41 19.74
C ASP A 51 8.38 9.66 21.04
N GLU A 52 9.60 9.19 21.21
CA GLU A 52 10.16 8.83 22.51
C GLU A 52 9.99 10.04 23.46
N THR A 53 9.88 11.24 22.89
CA THR A 53 9.47 12.50 23.50
C THR A 53 8.00 12.54 23.98
N ALA A 54 7.07 11.80 23.40
CA ALA A 54 5.72 11.64 23.93
C ALA A 54 5.72 10.72 25.15
N GLN A 55 6.56 9.67 25.15
CA GLN A 55 6.83 8.89 26.36
C GLN A 55 7.49 9.73 27.46
N GLN A 56 8.39 10.67 27.11
CA GLN A 56 9.02 11.57 28.09
C GLN A 56 8.10 12.72 28.54
N ARG A 57 7.15 13.18 27.72
CA ARG A 57 6.13 14.16 28.15
C ARG A 57 5.06 13.52 29.05
N HIS A 58 4.90 12.20 28.97
CA HIS A 58 4.00 11.41 29.83
C HIS A 58 4.74 10.58 30.89
N SER A 59 6.05 10.75 31.06
CA SER A 59 6.81 10.08 32.12
C SER A 59 6.59 10.77 33.47
N LYS A 60 5.33 10.91 33.88
CA LYS A 60 5.02 10.83 35.29
C LYS A 60 5.37 9.40 35.70
N GLN A 61 6.18 9.23 36.72
CA GLN A 61 6.50 7.90 37.23
C GLN A 61 5.21 7.30 37.80
N LEU A 62 4.50 6.58 36.95
CA LEU A 62 3.24 5.92 37.27
C LEU A 62 3.53 4.84 38.31
N THR A 63 2.66 4.72 39.30
CA THR A 63 2.72 3.60 40.23
C THR A 63 2.48 2.29 39.47
N THR A 64 2.89 1.18 40.05
CA THR A 64 2.69 -0.15 39.46
C THR A 64 1.23 -0.40 39.09
N ASP A 65 0.29 0.05 39.93
CA ASP A 65 -1.15 -0.06 39.69
C ASP A 65 -1.61 0.77 38.48
N GLU A 66 -1.09 2.00 38.34
CA GLU A 66 -1.40 2.84 37.19
C GLU A 66 -0.82 2.25 35.89
N LYS A 67 0.38 1.65 35.93
CA LYS A 67 0.97 0.96 34.76
C LYS A 67 0.16 -0.26 34.34
N ASN A 68 -0.36 -1.01 35.30
CA ASN A 68 -1.20 -2.17 35.06
C ASN A 68 -2.55 -1.77 34.45
N ALA A 69 -3.12 -0.62 34.87
CA ALA A 69 -4.35 -0.09 34.28
C ALA A 69 -4.19 0.39 32.82
N LEU A 70 -2.97 0.71 32.38
CA LEU A 70 -2.66 1.19 31.03
C LEU A 70 -2.19 0.08 30.09
N GLU A 71 -2.21 -1.19 30.51
CA GLU A 71 -1.74 -2.28 29.66
C GLU A 71 -2.68 -2.51 28.46
N PRO A 72 -2.14 -2.88 27.27
CA PRO A 72 -2.96 -3.15 26.10
C PRO A 72 -4.07 -4.16 26.41
N ALA A 73 -5.29 -3.91 25.93
CA ALA A 73 -6.48 -4.69 26.28
C ALA A 73 -6.33 -6.21 26.08
N VAL A 74 -5.50 -6.63 25.13
CA VAL A 74 -5.17 -8.04 24.86
C VAL A 74 -4.34 -8.68 25.98
N LEU A 75 -3.43 -7.92 26.58
CA LEU A 75 -2.61 -8.36 27.72
C LEU A 75 -3.41 -8.29 29.03
N ALA A 76 -4.19 -7.22 29.23
CA ALA A 76 -5.05 -7.05 30.41
C ALA A 76 -5.98 -8.23 30.64
N ARG A 77 -6.61 -8.74 29.57
CA ARG A 77 -7.55 -9.86 29.69
C ARG A 77 -6.90 -11.14 30.21
N ASN A 78 -5.64 -11.37 29.86
CA ASN A 78 -4.92 -12.58 30.24
C ASN A 78 -4.22 -12.42 31.60
N HIS A 79 -3.87 -11.19 31.99
CA HIS A 79 -3.16 -10.90 33.23
C HIS A 79 -4.04 -10.44 34.40
N ALA A 80 -5.35 -10.22 34.19
CA ALA A 80 -6.30 -9.84 35.24
C ALA A 80 -6.32 -10.79 36.45
N ALA A 81 -5.95 -12.06 36.27
CA ALA A 81 -5.93 -13.06 37.34
C ALA A 81 -4.56 -13.23 38.02
N THR A 82 -3.46 -12.84 37.37
CA THR A 82 -2.09 -13.07 37.88
C THR A 82 -1.39 -11.79 38.33
N GLY A 83 -1.90 -10.62 37.96
CA GLY A 83 -1.22 -9.34 38.11
C GLY A 83 -0.04 -9.23 37.15
N VAL A 84 0.17 -8.04 36.59
CA VAL A 84 1.38 -7.72 35.82
C VAL A 84 2.30 -6.86 36.68
N ASN A 85 3.60 -7.15 36.59
CA ASN A 85 4.68 -6.41 37.26
C ASN A 85 4.56 -6.32 38.80
N LEU A 86 4.79 -7.43 39.51
CA LEU A 86 5.18 -7.33 40.92
C LEU A 86 6.61 -6.75 40.98
N ASP A 87 6.72 -5.58 41.59
CA ASP A 87 7.97 -4.84 41.80
C ASP A 87 9.04 -5.73 42.46
N LYS A 88 10.30 -5.62 42.00
CA LYS A 88 11.46 -6.22 42.68
C LYS A 88 12.23 -5.12 43.40
#